data_AF-A0A095ZPQ9-F1
#
_entry.id   AF-A0A095ZPQ9-F1
#
_cell.length_a   1.000
_cell.length_b   1.000
_cell.length_c   1.000
_cell.angle_alpha   90.00
_cell.angle_beta   90.00
_cell.angle_gamma   90.00
#
_symmetry.space_group_name_H-M   'P 1'
#
loop_
_entity.id
_entity.type
_entity.pdbx_description
1 polymer ?
#
loop_
_entity_poly.entity_id
_entity_poly.type
_entity_poly.pdbx_seq_one_letter_code
_entity_poly.pdbx_strand_id
1 'polypeptide(L)'
;MIRTVFQILFAFFMIIFPLQGYSQEGPSVGKLTIDQSLQRLAKRLLQNKQGSIVAIEPATGRVLALVSNDKLDDGVNRAVSTSYSPGSTFKVAQALFMLSEGAIDTKKTYACHHGFSFNGIRK
;
A
#
# COMPACT_ATOMS: atom_id res chain seq x y z
N MET A 1 64.57 -3.29 -13.99
CA MET A 1 63.85 -2.14 -14.61
C MET A 1 62.36 -2.38 -14.82
N ILE A 2 61.93 -3.52 -15.38
CA ILE A 2 60.50 -3.79 -15.69
C ILE A 2 59.59 -3.83 -14.45
N ARG A 3 60.10 -4.32 -13.32
CA ARG A 3 59.33 -4.48 -12.06
C ARG A 3 58.89 -3.14 -11.46
N THR A 4 59.72 -2.10 -11.55
CA THR A 4 59.41 -0.75 -11.03
C THR A 4 58.42 -0.01 -11.92
N VAL A 5 58.50 -0.19 -13.24
CA VAL A 5 57.57 0.43 -14.20
C VAL A 5 56.17 -0.14 -14.05
N PHE A 6 56.04 -1.46 -13.85
CA PHE A 6 54.75 -2.11 -13.62
C PHE A 6 54.11 -1.66 -12.30
N GLN A 7 54.91 -1.49 -11.25
CA GLN A 7 54.43 -1.01 -9.95
C GLN A 7 53.91 0.42 -10.02
N ILE A 8 54.59 1.30 -10.77
CA ILE A 8 54.18 2.70 -10.95
C ILE A 8 52.91 2.79 -11.80
N LEU A 9 52.81 2.00 -12.88
CA LEU A 9 51.61 1.98 -13.73
C LEU A 9 50.36 1.44 -12.99
N PHE A 10 50.55 0.42 -12.15
CA PHE A 10 49.50 -0.17 -11.32
C PHE A 10 49.04 0.79 -10.20
N ALA A 11 49.98 1.51 -9.59
CA ALA A 11 49.68 2.55 -8.60
C ALA A 11 48.94 3.74 -9.24
N PHE A 12 49.30 4.14 -10.46
CA PHE A 12 48.63 5.20 -11.19
C PHE A 12 47.19 4.80 -11.60
N PHE A 13 46.98 3.54 -11.98
CA PHE A 13 45.66 2.99 -12.26
C PHE A 13 44.76 3.00 -11.02
N MET A 14 45.25 2.59 -9.85
CA MET A 14 44.46 2.63 -8.59
C MET A 14 44.09 4.03 -8.09
N ILE A 15 44.86 5.06 -8.44
CA ILE A 15 44.59 6.45 -8.02
C ILE A 15 43.57 7.13 -8.96
N ILE A 16 43.58 6.79 -10.26
CA ILE A 16 42.69 7.41 -11.25
C ILE A 16 41.35 6.66 -11.37
N PHE A 17 41.31 5.34 -11.20
CA PHE A 17 40.09 4.54 -11.36
C PHE A 17 38.92 4.88 -10.41
N PRO A 18 39.10 5.28 -9.13
CA PRO A 18 37.97 5.60 -8.26
C PRO A 18 37.24 6.91 -8.65
N LEU A 19 37.76 7.70 -9.61
CA LEU A 19 37.10 8.93 -10.09
C LEU A 19 36.11 8.68 -11.23
N GLN A 20 36.11 7.50 -11.85
CA GLN A 20 34.93 7.03 -12.57
C GLN A 20 33.89 6.59 -11.53
N GLY A 21 33.18 7.57 -10.97
CA GLY A 21 31.93 7.31 -10.26
C GLY A 21 31.02 6.52 -11.19
N TYR A 22 30.90 5.22 -10.92
CA TYR A 22 30.04 4.33 -11.68
C TYR A 22 28.61 4.71 -11.30
N SER A 23 28.00 5.63 -12.06
CA SER A 23 26.54 5.80 -12.03
C SER A 23 25.95 4.51 -12.58
N GLN A 24 25.64 3.57 -11.70
CA GLN A 24 24.71 2.51 -12.06
C GLN A 24 23.37 3.21 -12.27
N GLU A 25 22.90 3.27 -13.52
CA GLU A 25 21.48 3.51 -13.77
C GLU A 25 20.73 2.49 -12.93
N GLY A 26 20.09 2.96 -11.86
CA GLY A 26 19.33 2.10 -10.98
C GLY A 26 18.30 1.33 -11.80
N PRO A 27 17.90 0.11 -11.38
CA PRO A 27 16.96 -0.72 -12.12
C PRO A 27 15.77 0.13 -12.59
N SER A 28 15.51 0.12 -13.90
CA SER A 28 14.47 0.95 -14.51
C SER A 28 13.13 0.60 -13.86
N VAL A 29 12.68 1.46 -12.95
CA VAL A 29 11.44 1.24 -12.21
C VAL A 29 10.31 1.21 -13.24
N GLY A 30 9.59 0.09 -13.31
CA GLY A 30 8.50 -0.09 -14.26
C GLY A 30 7.46 1.05 -14.17
N LYS A 31 6.74 1.31 -15.25
CA LYS A 31 5.75 2.39 -15.32
C LYS A 31 4.68 2.18 -14.24
N LEU A 32 4.60 3.11 -13.29
CA LEU A 32 3.59 3.11 -12.24
C LEU A 32 2.19 3.37 -12.80
N THR A 33 1.19 2.82 -12.14
CA THR A 33 -0.23 3.02 -12.48
C THR A 33 -0.87 4.23 -11.79
N ILE A 34 -0.10 4.89 -10.91
CA ILE A 34 -0.56 5.99 -10.08
C ILE A 34 -0.93 7.20 -10.94
N ASP A 35 -2.16 7.67 -10.75
CA ASP A 35 -2.61 8.94 -11.27
C ASP A 35 -2.19 10.06 -10.32
N GLN A 36 -1.42 11.02 -10.84
CA GLN A 36 -0.83 12.07 -10.01
C GLN A 36 -1.86 13.09 -9.49
N SER A 37 -3.02 13.21 -10.13
CA SER A 37 -4.10 14.08 -9.67
C SER A 37 -4.85 13.44 -8.49
N LEU A 38 -5.18 12.14 -8.59
CA LEU A 38 -5.78 11.36 -7.51
C LEU A 38 -4.83 11.22 -6.33
N GLN A 39 -3.54 10.99 -6.57
CA GLN A 39 -2.54 10.91 -5.51
C GLN A 39 -2.45 12.22 -4.71
N ARG A 40 -2.48 13.37 -5.40
CA ARG A 40 -2.50 14.70 -4.75
C ARG A 40 -3.80 14.95 -4.00
N LEU A 41 -4.94 14.58 -4.58
CA LEU A 41 -6.23 14.70 -3.93
C LEU A 41 -6.30 13.86 -2.65
N ALA A 42 -5.95 12.57 -2.73
CA ALA A 42 -5.94 11.67 -1.58
C ALA A 42 -5.02 12.18 -0.46
N LYS A 43 -3.83 12.68 -0.79
CA LYS A 43 -2.93 13.34 0.18
C LYS A 43 -3.59 14.52 0.87
N ARG A 44 -4.28 15.40 0.13
CA ARG A 44 -5.01 16.55 0.73
C ARG A 44 -6.13 16.09 1.66
N LEU A 45 -6.91 15.08 1.26
CA LEU A 45 -8.02 14.56 2.06
C LEU A 45 -7.55 13.92 3.37
N LEU A 46 -6.35 13.33 3.38
CA LEU A 46 -5.75 12.71 4.56
C LEU A 46 -4.98 13.69 5.46
N GLN A 47 -4.88 14.98 5.11
CA GLN A 47 -4.17 15.95 5.94
C GLN A 47 -4.73 15.98 7.37
N ASN A 48 -3.83 15.92 8.35
CA ASN A 48 -4.15 15.92 9.78
C ASN A 48 -5.01 14.72 10.26
N LYS A 49 -5.17 13.68 9.43
CA LYS A 49 -5.91 12.44 9.75
C LYS A 49 -4.99 11.25 9.73
N GLN A 50 -5.17 10.30 10.64
CA GLN A 50 -4.44 9.05 10.61
C GLN A 50 -5.22 8.02 9.79
N GLY A 51 -4.54 7.32 8.87
CA GLY A 51 -5.16 6.25 8.10
C GLY A 51 -4.52 6.08 6.72
N SER A 52 -5.30 5.54 5.80
CA SER A 52 -4.87 5.30 4.42
C SER A 52 -6.02 5.48 3.43
N ILE A 53 -5.69 5.81 2.18
CA ILE A 53 -6.60 5.80 1.04
C ILE A 53 -5.95 4.99 -0.07
N VAL A 54 -6.71 4.05 -0.63
CA VAL A 54 -6.35 3.29 -1.83
C VAL A 54 -7.46 3.48 -2.86
N ALA A 55 -7.09 3.90 -4.06
CA ALA A 55 -8.01 3.97 -5.20
C ALA A 55 -7.60 2.91 -6.21
N ILE A 56 -8.57 2.10 -6.63
CA ILE A 56 -8.36 0.97 -7.54
C ILE A 56 -9.31 1.13 -8.73
N GLU A 57 -8.80 0.87 -9.93
CA GLU A 57 -9.64 0.65 -11.11
C GLU A 57 -10.22 -0.78 -11.04
N PRO A 58 -11.53 -0.97 -10.79
CA PRO A 58 -12.06 -2.31 -10.48
C PRO A 58 -11.93 -3.30 -11.64
N ALA A 59 -12.01 -2.80 -12.88
CA ALA A 59 -11.96 -3.63 -14.09
C ALA A 59 -10.58 -4.25 -14.32
N THR A 60 -9.50 -3.58 -13.91
CA THR A 60 -8.10 -3.98 -14.20
C THR A 60 -7.30 -4.33 -12.95
N GLY A 61 -7.77 -3.92 -11.77
CA GLY A 61 -7.04 -4.02 -10.51
C GLY A 61 -5.90 -2.99 -10.36
N ARG A 62 -5.75 -2.05 -11.30
CA ARG A 62 -4.68 -1.04 -11.23
C ARG A 62 -4.87 -0.13 -10.02
N VAL A 63 -3.78 0.12 -9.29
CA VAL A 63 -3.78 1.07 -8.18
C VAL A 63 -3.55 2.48 -8.73
N LEU A 64 -4.58 3.33 -8.64
CA LEU A 64 -4.55 4.70 -9.13
C LEU A 64 -4.03 5.69 -8.08
N ALA A 65 -4.23 5.38 -6.79
CA ALA A 65 -3.65 6.13 -5.70
C ALA A 65 -3.41 5.22 -4.49
N LEU A 66 -2.33 5.46 -3.76
CA LEU A 66 -1.98 4.77 -2.53
C LEU A 66 -1.34 5.78 -1.59
N VAL A 67 -2.06 6.15 -0.55
CA VAL A 67 -1.64 7.16 0.44
C VAL A 67 -1.77 6.58 1.83
N SER A 68 -0.72 6.72 2.62
CA SER A 68 -0.68 6.45 4.06
C SER A 68 -0.37 7.77 4.75
N ASN A 69 -1.09 8.10 5.83
CA ASN A 69 -0.73 9.19 6.71
C ASN A 69 -0.73 8.69 8.15
N ASP A 70 0.35 8.99 8.86
CA ASP A 70 0.48 8.67 10.26
C ASP A 70 0.76 9.93 11.08
N LYS A 71 0.25 9.95 12.31
CA LYS A 71 0.52 11.03 13.25
C LYS A 71 1.85 10.86 13.97
N LEU A 72 2.34 9.63 14.11
CA LEU A 72 3.55 9.30 14.87
C LEU A 72 4.81 9.25 14.00
N ASP A 73 4.67 9.37 12.67
CA ASP A 73 5.74 9.22 11.68
C ASP A 73 6.55 7.93 11.89
N ASP A 74 5.84 6.83 12.13
CA ASP A 74 6.41 5.51 12.44
C ASP A 74 7.04 4.79 11.22
N GLY A 75 7.03 5.41 10.04
CA GLY A 75 7.51 4.81 8.78
C GLY A 75 6.64 3.68 8.24
N VAL A 76 5.46 3.41 8.81
CA VAL A 76 4.60 2.28 8.44
C VAL A 76 3.62 2.68 7.33
N ASN A 77 3.51 1.82 6.31
CA ASN A 77 2.54 2.00 5.23
C ASN A 77 1.18 1.39 5.58
N ARG A 78 0.31 2.19 6.19
CA ARG A 78 -1.03 1.78 6.66
C ARG A 78 -1.96 1.30 5.56
N ALA A 79 -1.65 1.52 4.28
CA ALA A 79 -2.44 1.01 3.18
C ALA A 79 -2.26 -0.50 2.95
N VAL A 80 -1.08 -1.05 3.26
CA VAL A 80 -0.71 -2.43 2.89
C VAL A 80 -0.08 -3.24 4.03
N SER A 81 0.54 -2.58 5.00
CA SER A 81 1.28 -3.25 6.08
C SER A 81 0.57 -3.20 7.44
N THR A 82 -0.67 -2.70 7.49
CA THR A 82 -1.43 -2.58 8.74
C THR A 82 -2.80 -3.24 8.61
N SER A 83 -3.14 -4.05 9.60
CA SER A 83 -4.46 -4.65 9.72
C SER A 83 -5.38 -3.78 10.58
N TYR A 84 -6.57 -3.48 10.07
CA TYR A 84 -7.64 -2.83 10.82
C TYR A 84 -8.81 -3.79 10.97
N SER A 85 -9.51 -3.73 12.11
CA SER A 85 -10.84 -4.34 12.22
C SER A 85 -11.77 -3.67 11.20
N PRO A 86 -12.25 -4.37 10.15
CA PRO A 86 -13.01 -3.73 9.07
C PRO A 86 -14.40 -3.25 9.52
N GLY A 87 -14.90 -3.78 10.63
CA GLY A 87 -16.20 -3.42 11.19
C GLY A 87 -17.32 -3.68 10.18
N SER A 88 -18.28 -2.76 10.07
CA SER A 88 -19.43 -2.94 9.18
C SER A 88 -19.09 -2.90 7.69
N THR A 89 -17.88 -2.46 7.28
CA THR A 89 -17.49 -2.54 5.86
C THR A 89 -17.39 -3.98 5.37
N PHE A 90 -17.08 -4.93 6.26
CA PHE A 90 -17.03 -6.36 5.95
C PHE A 90 -18.42 -6.97 5.67
N LYS A 91 -19.50 -6.32 6.11
CA LYS A 91 -20.87 -6.83 5.86
C LYS A 91 -21.20 -6.95 4.38
N VAL A 92 -20.54 -6.19 3.50
CA VAL A 92 -20.71 -6.33 2.04
C VAL A 92 -20.29 -7.72 1.57
N ALA A 93 -19.12 -8.19 2.01
CA ALA A 93 -18.63 -9.53 1.67
C ALA A 93 -19.51 -10.62 2.29
N GLN A 94 -19.91 -10.46 3.56
CA GLN A 94 -20.81 -11.39 4.23
C GLN A 94 -22.17 -11.49 3.52
N ALA A 95 -22.76 -10.36 3.14
CA ALA A 95 -24.04 -10.32 2.44
C ALA A 95 -23.96 -10.98 1.06
N LEU A 96 -22.89 -10.72 0.30
CA LEU A 96 -22.66 -11.37 -0.99
C LEU A 96 -22.54 -12.89 -0.81
N PHE A 97 -21.79 -13.36 0.19
CA PHE A 97 -21.68 -14.79 0.47
C PHE A 97 -23.03 -15.41 0.82
N MET A 98 -23.78 -14.81 1.75
CA MET A 98 -25.12 -15.32 2.13
C MET A 98 -26.10 -15.33 0.95
N LEU A 99 -26.00 -14.36 0.03
CA LEU A 99 -26.83 -14.33 -1.17
C LEU A 99 -26.43 -15.43 -2.16
N SER A 100 -25.13 -15.63 -2.37
CA SER A 100 -24.58 -16.69 -3.25
C SER A 100 -24.91 -18.09 -2.75
N GLU A 101 -24.88 -18.31 -1.42
CA GLU A 101 -25.28 -19.58 -0.80
C GLU A 101 -26.81 -19.75 -0.69
N GLY A 102 -27.59 -18.75 -1.10
CA GLY A 102 -29.06 -18.78 -0.98
C GLY A 102 -29.58 -18.72 0.46
N ALA A 103 -28.74 -18.37 1.43
CA ALA A 103 -29.14 -18.21 2.84
C ALA A 103 -30.06 -16.98 3.05
N ILE A 104 -29.91 -15.97 2.19
CA ILE A 104 -30.75 -14.76 2.14
C ILE A 104 -31.16 -14.45 0.70
N ASP A 105 -32.22 -13.66 0.54
CA ASP A 105 -32.64 -13.08 -0.75
C ASP A 105 -32.71 -11.54 -0.63
N THR A 106 -32.96 -10.85 -1.73
CA THR A 106 -33.05 -9.38 -1.76
C THR A 106 -34.36 -8.83 -1.21
N LYS A 107 -35.34 -9.69 -0.88
CA LYS A 107 -36.66 -9.31 -0.33
C LYS A 107 -36.73 -9.57 1.18
N LYS A 108 -35.76 -10.28 1.75
CA LYS A 108 -35.70 -10.70 3.14
C LYS A 108 -35.55 -9.49 4.03
N THR A 109 -36.53 -9.28 4.89
CA THR A 109 -36.52 -8.22 5.89
C THR A 109 -36.16 -8.79 7.25
N TYR A 110 -35.50 -7.97 8.07
CA TYR A 110 -35.13 -8.30 9.43
C TYR A 110 -35.63 -7.19 10.36
N ALA A 111 -36.33 -7.56 11.44
CA ALA A 111 -36.76 -6.60 12.44
C ALA A 111 -35.55 -6.06 13.22
N CYS A 112 -35.47 -4.74 13.36
CA CYS A 112 -34.43 -4.09 14.16
C CYS A 112 -34.93 -3.88 15.59
N HIS A 113 -34.32 -4.58 16.55
CA HIS A 113 -34.64 -4.45 17.97
C HIS A 113 -33.59 -3.65 18.76
N HIS A 114 -32.76 -2.87 18.06
CA HIS A 114 -31.63 -2.12 18.64
C HIS A 114 -30.68 -2.98 19.50
N GLY A 115 -30.55 -4.27 19.17
CA GLY A 115 -29.72 -5.24 19.88
C GLY A 115 -30.21 -6.67 19.69
N PHE A 116 -29.48 -7.64 20.22
CA PHE A 116 -29.91 -9.04 20.27
C PHE A 116 -29.65 -9.63 21.66
N SER A 117 -30.50 -10.55 22.09
CA SER A 117 -30.31 -11.31 23.34
C SER A 117 -29.82 -12.71 22.99
N PHE A 118 -28.69 -13.11 23.57
CA PHE A 118 -28.17 -14.47 23.45
C PHE A 118 -27.79 -14.96 24.84
N ASN A 119 -28.30 -16.13 25.24
CA ASN A 119 -28.11 -16.70 26.58
C ASN A 119 -28.40 -15.72 27.73
N GLY A 120 -29.47 -14.92 27.60
CA GLY A 120 -29.90 -13.97 28.64
C GLY A 120 -29.08 -12.67 28.71
N ILE A 121 -28.09 -12.48 27.84
CA ILE A 121 -27.29 -11.24 27.77
C ILE A 121 -27.75 -10.43 26.57
N ARG A 122 -28.16 -9.17 26.81
CA ARG A 122 -28.48 -8.20 25.75
C ARG A 122 -27.20 -7.52 25.27
N LYS A 123 -26.91 -7.65 23.97
CA LYS A 123 -25.83 -6.98 23.25
C LYS A 123 -26.39 -5.96 22.28
#